data_AF-A0A0M5MKR8-F1
#
_entry.id   AF-A0A0M5MKR8-F1
#
_cell.length_a   1.000
_cell.length_b   1.000
_cell.length_c   1.000
_cell.angle_alpha   90.00
_cell.angle_beta   90.00
_cell.angle_gamma   90.00
#
_symmetry.space_group_name_H-M   'P 1'
#
loop_
_entity.id
_entity.type
_entity.pdbx_description
1 polymer ?
#
loop_
_entity_poly.entity_id
_entity_poly.type
_entity_poly.pdbx_seq_one_letter_code
_entity_poly.pdbx_strand_id
1 'polypeptide(L)' 'MELQQLINKAQETIAAICKHPDYQKIALYYSPDLTISDAQAALTFLELEIHAEAEINLSQLEEFSA' A
#
# COMPACT_ATOMS: atom_id res chain seq x y z
N MET A 1 -13.56 9.53 5.46
CA MET A 1 -12.83 8.25 5.39
C MET A 1 -11.38 8.63 5.48
N GLU A 2 -10.69 8.17 6.52
CA GLU A 2 -9.28 8.49 6.75
C GLU A 2 -8.39 7.78 5.72
N LEU A 3 -7.24 8.36 5.38
CA LEU A 3 -6.34 7.82 4.35
C LEU A 3 -5.89 6.39 4.68
N GLN A 4 -5.59 6.11 5.94
CA GLN A 4 -5.24 4.75 6.41
C GLN A 4 -6.37 3.74 6.14
N GLN A 5 -7.63 4.15 6.32
CA GLN A 5 -8.78 3.26 6.06
C GLN A 5 -8.91 2.96 4.56
N LEU A 6 -8.59 3.92 3.71
CA LEU A 6 -8.60 3.74 2.26
C LEU A 6 -7.50 2.79 1.80
N ILE A 7 -6.29 2.90 2.37
CA ILE A 7 -5.17 1.98 2.07
C ILE A 7 -5.52 0.57 2.48
N ASN A 8 -5.99 0.38 3.72
CA ASN A 8 -6.42 -0.94 4.21
C ASN A 8 -7.51 -1.53 3.29
N LYS A 9 -8.49 -0.70 2.89
CA LYS A 9 -9.56 -1.17 2.02
C LYS A 9 -9.07 -1.54 0.61
N ALA A 10 -8.12 -0.79 0.07
CA ALA A 10 -7.51 -1.09 -1.22
C ALA A 10 -6.72 -2.41 -1.16
N GLN A 11 -5.93 -2.62 -0.10
CA GLN A 11 -5.20 -3.87 0.13
C GLN A 11 -6.15 -5.08 0.21
N GLU A 12 -7.25 -4.98 0.98
CA GLU A 12 -8.29 -6.01 1.05
C GLU A 12 -8.90 -6.31 -0.33
N THR A 13 -9.19 -5.26 -1.10
CA THR A 13 -9.82 -5.37 -2.41
C THR A 13 -8.89 -6.06 -3.40
N ILE A 14 -7.61 -5.68 -3.43
CA ILE A 14 -6.61 -6.33 -4.28
C ILE A 14 -6.46 -7.80 -3.90
N ALA A 15 -6.40 -8.12 -2.60
CA ALA A 15 -6.33 -9.51 -2.13
C ALA A 15 -7.55 -10.34 -2.56
N ALA A 16 -8.74 -9.75 -2.59
CA ALA A 16 -9.95 -10.39 -3.10
C ALA A 16 -9.89 -10.61 -4.61
N ILE A 17 -9.41 -9.63 -5.38
CA ILE A 17 -9.24 -9.74 -6.84
C ILE A 17 -8.26 -10.87 -7.19
N CYS A 18 -7.11 -10.98 -6.50
CA CYS A 18 -6.14 -12.07 -6.71
C CYS A 18 -6.75 -13.46 -6.57
N LYS A 19 -7.72 -13.60 -5.67
CA LYS A 19 -8.40 -14.86 -5.36
C LYS A 19 -9.61 -15.11 -6.28
N HIS A 20 -10.00 -14.13 -7.09
CA HIS A 20 -11.17 -14.25 -7.94
C HIS A 20 -10.87 -15.18 -9.14
N PRO A 21 -11.71 -16.20 -9.40
CA PRO A 21 -11.45 -17.17 -10.47
C PRO A 21 -11.38 -16.52 -11.85
N ASP A 22 -12.13 -15.45 -12.09
CA ASP A 22 -12.07 -14.75 -13.38
C ASP A 22 -10.77 -13.98 -13.58
N TYR A 23 -10.22 -13.38 -12.51
CA TYR A 23 -8.91 -12.74 -12.58
C TYR A 23 -7.82 -13.78 -12.92
N GLN A 24 -7.86 -14.95 -12.27
CA GLN A 24 -6.92 -16.04 -12.55
C GLN A 24 -7.01 -16.53 -14.00
N LYS A 25 -8.22 -16.63 -14.56
CA LYS A 25 -8.42 -16.99 -15.97
C LYS A 25 -7.86 -15.93 -16.92
N ILE A 26 -8.12 -14.65 -16.64
CA ILE A 26 -7.64 -13.54 -17.47
C ILE A 26 -6.11 -13.46 -17.45
N ALA A 27 -5.50 -13.64 -16.28
CA ALA A 27 -4.05 -13.55 -16.09
C ALA A 27 -3.25 -14.60 -16.89
N LEU A 28 -3.88 -15.69 -17.36
CA LEU A 28 -3.22 -16.68 -18.22
C LEU A 28 -3.02 -16.20 -19.66
N TYR A 29 -3.81 -15.22 -20.11
CA TYR A 29 -3.87 -14.81 -21.51
C TYR A 29 -3.65 -13.32 -21.73
N TYR A 30 -3.61 -12.54 -20.65
CA TYR A 30 -3.48 -11.10 -20.68
C TYR A 30 -2.43 -10.64 -19.66
N SER A 31 -1.42 -9.93 -20.16
CA SER A 31 -0.43 -9.24 -19.34
C SER A 31 -0.65 -7.74 -19.50
N PRO A 32 -1.24 -7.04 -18.51
CA PRO A 32 -1.38 -5.59 -18.55
C PRO A 32 -0.02 -4.89 -18.37
N ASP A 33 0.05 -3.61 -18.76
CA ASP A 33 1.21 -2.75 -18.50
C ASP A 33 1.41 -2.47 -17.00
N LEU A 34 0.31 -2.50 -16.22
CA LEU A 34 0.32 -2.37 -14.77
C LEU A 34 -0.25 -3.63 -14.13
N THR A 35 0.53 -4.22 -13.25
CA THR A 35 0.22 -5.48 -12.57
C THR A 35 -0.40 -5.24 -11.20
N ILE A 36 -0.98 -6.30 -10.62
CA ILE A 36 -1.37 -6.26 -9.20
C ILE A 36 -0.15 -5.99 -8.30
N SER A 37 1.03 -6.50 -8.66
CA SER A 37 2.25 -6.25 -7.89
C SER A 37 2.60 -4.76 -7.85
N ASP A 38 2.37 -4.03 -8.95
CA ASP A 38 2.58 -2.58 -8.99
C ASP A 38 1.61 -1.84 -8.06
N ALA A 39 0.34 -2.27 -8.06
CA ALA A 39 -0.66 -1.72 -7.14
C ALA A 39 -0.33 -2.01 -5.67
N GLN A 40 0.17 -3.21 -5.37
CA GLN A 40 0.65 -3.56 -4.02
C GLN A 40 1.85 -2.71 -3.61
N ALA A 41 2.82 -2.51 -4.50
CA ALA A 41 3.98 -1.66 -4.24
C ALA A 41 3.57 -0.21 -3.95
N ALA A 42 2.65 0.36 -4.74
CA ALA A 42 2.13 1.69 -4.51
C ALA A 42 1.46 1.84 -3.13
N LEU A 43 0.66 0.84 -2.71
CA LEU A 43 0.02 0.86 -1.40
C LEU A 43 1.03 0.74 -0.26
N THR A 44 2.08 -0.08 -0.43
CA THR A 44 3.18 -0.16 0.54
C THR A 44 3.88 1.19 0.70
N PHE A 45 4.15 1.92 -0.39
CA PHE A 45 4.76 3.24 -0.29
C PHE A 45 3.86 4.25 0.43
N LEU A 46 2.55 4.26 0.14
CA LEU A 46 1.60 5.11 0.85
C LEU A 46 1.53 4.78 2.34
N GLU A 47 1.56 3.50 2.70
CA GLU A 47 1.59 3.06 4.10
C GLU A 47 2.87 3.51 4.81
N LEU A 48 4.03 3.38 4.14
CA LEU A 48 5.30 3.87 4.64
C LEU A 48 5.30 5.40 4.86
N GLU A 49 4.77 6.19 3.94
CA GLU A 49 4.71 7.64 4.05
C GLU A 49 3.87 8.10 5.26
N ILE A 50 2.72 7.47 5.48
CA ILE A 50 1.85 7.78 6.63
C ILE A 50 2.53 7.43 7.96
N HIS A 51 3.24 6.30 8.01
CA HIS A 51 3.96 5.89 9.21
C HIS A 51 5.25 6.67 9.43
N ALA A 52 5.95 7.10 8.37
CA ALA A 52 7.15 7.92 8.46
C ALA A 52 6.85 9.33 9.00
N GLU A 53 5.72 9.94 8.64
CA GLU A 53 5.26 11.18 9.27
C GLU A 53 4.95 11.02 10.76
N ALA A 54 4.57 9.81 11.20
CA ALA A 54 4.33 9.50 12.61
C ALA A 54 5.61 9.26 13.42
N GLU A 55 6.77 9.02 12.77
CA GLU A 55 8.03 8.66 13.42
C GLU A 55 9.02 9.83 13.59
N ILE A 56 8.69 11.05 13.16
CA ILE A 56 9.45 12.25 13.56
C ILE A 56 8.98 12.69 14.96
N ASN A 57 9.50 12.03 15.98
CA ASN A 57 9.41 12.53 17.35
C ASN A 57 10.36 13.72 17.52
N LEU A 58 9.84 14.94 17.45
CA LEU A 58 10.58 16.19 17.71
C LEU A 58 11.32 16.20 19.05
N SER A 59 10.83 15.45 20.04
CA SER A 59 11.48 15.24 21.34
C SER A 59 12.85 14.56 21.25
N GLN A 60 13.10 13.74 20.23
CA GLN A 60 14.41 13.11 20.00
C GLN A 60 15.40 14.05 19.31
N LEU A 61 14.93 15.10 18.62
CA LEU A 61 15.81 16.07 17.94
C LEU A 61 16.38 17.12 18.90
N GLU A 62 15.66 17.45 19.97
CA GLU A 62 16.13 18.41 20.98
C GLU A 62 17.30 17.86 21.82
N GLU A 63 17.33 16.55 22.10
CA GLU A 63 18.43 15.88 22.82
C GLU A 63 19.77 15.87 22.07
N PHE A 64 19.76 15.95 20.73
CA PHE A 64 20.99 16.07 19.92
C PHE A 64 21.49 17.51 19.79
N SER A 65 20.76 18.49 20.31
CA SER A 65 21.08 19.92 20.24
C SER A 65 21.49 20.56 21.58
N ALA A 66 21.54 19.77 22.66
CA ALA A 66 21.92 20.21 24.01
C ALA A 66 23.33 19.73 24.42
#